data_AF-A0A846PIA3-F1
#
_entry.id   AF-A0A846PIA3-F1
#
_cell.length_a   1.000
_cell.length_b   1.000
_cell.length_c   1.000
_cell.angle_alpha   90.00
_cell.angle_beta   90.00
_cell.angle_gamma   90.00
#
_symmetry.space_group_name_H-M   'P 1'
#
loop_
_entity.id
_entity.type
_entity.pdbx_description
1 polymer ?
#
loop_
_entity_poly.entity_id
_entity_poly.type
_entity_poly.pdbx_seq_one_letter_code
_entity_poly.pdbx_strand_id
1 'polypeptide(L)'
;IVQNKLVAYYLVLLAQFYEKLGISPENIRFRELPDEEKPFYAQSAWDLEIRSSFGWLETVANHYRTDYDLRVHSEGSKTDLSVMDGEEKVLPWV
;
A
#
# COMPACT_ATOMS: atom_id res chain seq x y z
N ILE A 1 -0.63 -4.15 14.10
CA ILE A 1 -1.30 -2.84 14.29
C ILE A 1 -1.03 -2.06 13.01
N VAL A 2 -2.03 -1.49 12.34
CA VAL A 2 -1.82 -0.79 11.05
C VAL A 2 -1.28 0.61 11.30
N GLN A 3 -0.34 1.10 10.48
CA GLN A 3 0.40 2.32 10.81
C GLN A 3 -0.41 3.62 10.73
N ASN A 4 -1.43 3.69 9.86
CA ASN A 4 -2.29 4.86 9.75
C ASN A 4 -3.70 4.50 9.24
N LYS A 5 -4.62 5.49 9.36
CA LYS A 5 -6.03 5.33 8.98
C LYS A 5 -6.24 5.10 7.49
N LEU A 6 -5.40 5.68 6.63
CA LEU A 6 -5.53 5.55 5.17
C LEU A 6 -5.22 4.12 4.73
N VAL A 7 -4.15 3.54 5.25
CA VAL A 7 -3.83 2.14 4.97
C VAL A 7 -4.90 1.21 5.54
N ALA A 8 -5.34 1.41 6.78
CA ALA A 8 -6.44 0.62 7.35
C ALA A 8 -7.71 0.70 6.48
N TYR A 9 -8.05 1.89 5.98
CA TYR A 9 -9.17 2.11 5.08
C TYR A 9 -9.05 1.29 3.78
N TYR A 10 -7.90 1.33 3.12
CA TYR A 10 -7.69 0.57 1.88
C TYR A 10 -7.63 -0.95 2.11
N LEU A 11 -7.06 -1.43 3.22
CA LEU A 11 -7.11 -2.85 3.55
C LEU A 11 -8.56 -3.33 3.69
N VAL A 12 -9.41 -2.57 4.39
CA VAL A 12 -10.84 -2.91 4.51
C VAL A 12 -11.56 -2.85 3.16
N LEU A 13 -11.30 -1.83 2.34
CA LEU A 13 -11.89 -1.75 1.00
C LEU A 13 -11.52 -2.94 0.12
N LEU A 14 -10.26 -3.39 0.19
CA LEU A 14 -9.80 -4.55 -0.55
C LEU A 14 -10.49 -5.84 -0.06
N ALA A 15 -10.61 -6.05 1.25
CA ALA A 15 -11.35 -7.20 1.78
C ALA A 15 -12.81 -7.20 1.29
N GLN A 16 -13.50 -6.07 1.39
CA GLN A 16 -14.88 -5.92 0.90
C GLN A 16 -15.00 -6.14 -0.61
N PHE A 17 -13.99 -5.74 -1.39
CA PHE A 17 -13.95 -6.00 -2.82
C PHE A 17 -13.92 -7.51 -3.11
N TYR A 18 -13.05 -8.27 -2.44
CA TYR A 18 -12.97 -9.72 -2.60
C TYR A 18 -14.21 -10.45 -2.08
N GLU A 19 -14.79 -10.01 -0.97
CA GLU A 19 -16.07 -10.54 -0.47
C GLU A 19 -17.19 -10.37 -1.51
N LYS A 20 -17.27 -9.20 -2.16
CA LYS A 20 -18.25 -8.94 -3.25
C LYS A 20 -17.99 -9.78 -4.51
N LEU A 21 -16.75 -10.22 -4.74
CA LEU A 21 -16.43 -11.17 -5.80
C LEU A 21 -16.78 -12.62 -5.44
N GLY A 22 -17.26 -12.87 -4.22
CA GLY A 22 -17.68 -14.20 -3.75
C GLY A 22 -16.56 -14.99 -3.05
N ILE A 23 -15.44 -14.36 -2.69
CA ILE A 23 -14.43 -15.02 -1.87
C ILE A 23 -14.88 -14.96 -0.42
N SER A 24 -14.95 -16.14 0.21
CA SER A 24 -15.35 -16.22 1.61
C SER A 24 -14.30 -15.56 2.54
N PRO A 25 -14.70 -14.82 3.59
CA PRO A 25 -13.77 -14.09 4.46
C PRO A 25 -12.67 -14.95 5.08
N GLU A 26 -12.92 -16.22 5.37
CA GLU A 26 -11.92 -17.15 5.90
C GLU A 26 -10.79 -17.50 4.91
N ASN A 27 -10.99 -17.19 3.62
CA ASN A 27 -10.00 -17.35 2.57
C ASN A 27 -9.29 -16.04 2.21
N ILE A 28 -9.49 -14.97 3.00
CA ILE A 28 -8.84 -13.67 2.83
C ILE A 28 -7.95 -13.44 4.05
N ARG A 29 -6.69 -13.07 3.85
CA ARG A 29 -5.84 -12.57 4.93
C ARG A 29 -4.96 -11.42 4.46
N PHE A 30 -4.56 -10.59 5.42
CA PHE A 30 -3.51 -9.60 5.23
C PHE A 30 -2.23 -10.05 5.92
N ARG A 31 -1.12 -10.06 5.19
CA ARG A 31 0.21 -10.35 5.72
C ARG A 31 1.04 -9.07 5.70
N GLU A 32 1.45 -8.60 6.87
CA GLU A 32 2.45 -7.53 6.96
C GLU A 32 3.82 -8.10 6.59
N LEU A 33 4.52 -7.45 5.66
CA LEU A 33 5.86 -7.86 5.28
C LEU A 33 6.86 -7.38 6.32
N PRO A 34 7.73 -8.26 6.83
CA PRO A 34 8.81 -7.85 7.72
C PRO A 34 9.83 -7.00 6.97
N ASP A 35 10.67 -6.25 7.69
CA ASP A 35 11.61 -5.30 7.09
C ASP A 35 12.61 -5.94 6.11
N GLU A 36 12.92 -7.24 6.27
CA GLU A 36 13.80 -7.99 5.37
C GLU A 36 13.14 -8.33 4.02
N GLU A 37 11.80 -8.40 3.97
CA GLU A 37 11.02 -8.70 2.76
C GLU A 37 10.40 -7.44 2.14
N LYS A 38 10.12 -6.43 2.98
CA LYS A 38 9.50 -5.17 2.56
C LYS A 38 10.40 -4.43 1.56
N PRO A 39 9.85 -3.88 0.47
CA PRO A 39 10.64 -3.05 -0.43
C PRO A 39 11.24 -1.84 0.29
N PHE A 40 12.49 -1.51 0.00
CA PHE A 40 13.24 -0.44 0.67
C PHE A 40 12.58 0.96 0.58
N TYR A 41 11.73 1.17 -0.42
CA TYR A 41 10.99 2.43 -0.64
C TYR A 41 9.65 2.49 0.11
N ALA A 42 9.21 1.38 0.72
CA ALA A 42 7.94 1.31 1.42
C ALA A 42 8.16 1.49 2.92
N GLN A 43 7.42 2.41 3.54
CA GLN A 43 7.38 2.53 5.00
C GLN A 43 6.67 1.30 5.60
N SER A 44 5.59 0.84 4.96
CA SER A 44 4.87 -0.39 5.30
C SER A 44 4.48 -1.14 4.02
N ALA A 45 4.43 -2.46 4.09
CA ALA A 45 3.92 -3.30 3.01
C ALA A 45 2.97 -4.38 3.56
N TRP A 46 1.81 -4.50 2.93
CA TRP A 46 0.79 -5.48 3.27
C TRP A 46 0.37 -6.24 2.02
N ASP A 47 0.49 -7.55 2.05
CA ASP A 47 -0.05 -8.43 1.02
C ASP A 47 -1.48 -8.83 1.38
N LEU A 48 -2.42 -8.65 0.44
CA LEU A 48 -3.69 -9.35 0.49
C LEU A 48 -3.50 -10.70 -0.18
N GLU A 49 -3.64 -11.75 0.62
CA GLU A 49 -3.48 -13.12 0.19
C GLU A 49 -4.82 -13.85 0.18
N ILE A 50 -5.05 -14.63 -0.89
CA ILE A 50 -6.22 -15.48 -1.03
C ILE A 50 -5.82 -16.95 -0.89
N ARG A 51 -6.60 -17.70 -0.10
CA ARG A 51 -6.42 -19.14 0.05
C ARG A 51 -6.93 -19.87 -1.19
N SER A 52 -6.04 -20.63 -1.82
CA SER A 52 -6.31 -21.46 -3.00
C SER A 52 -5.95 -22.93 -2.73
N SER A 53 -6.13 -23.79 -3.74
CA SER A 53 -5.65 -25.18 -3.71
C SER A 53 -4.12 -25.29 -3.63
N PHE A 54 -3.38 -24.24 -3.99
CA PHE A 54 -1.92 -24.18 -3.90
C PHE A 54 -1.42 -23.55 -2.59
N GLY A 55 -2.33 -23.22 -1.66
CA GLY A 55 -2.03 -22.47 -0.45
C GLY A 55 -2.39 -20.99 -0.58
N TRP A 56 -1.79 -20.15 0.27
CA TRP A 56 -2.00 -18.71 0.26
C TRP A 56 -1.19 -18.07 -0.85
N LEU A 57 -1.85 -17.31 -1.72
CA LEU A 57 -1.24 -16.59 -2.83
C LEU A 57 -1.48 -15.10 -2.67
N GLU A 58 -0.44 -14.30 -2.81
CA GLU A 58 -0.55 -12.86 -2.94
C GLU A 58 -1.39 -12.51 -4.19
N THR A 59 -2.34 -11.61 -4.01
CA THR A 59 -3.17 -11.11 -5.12
C THR A 59 -3.18 -9.58 -5.21
N VAL A 60 -2.80 -8.88 -4.13
CA VAL A 60 -2.61 -7.42 -4.10
C VAL A 60 -1.47 -7.07 -3.16
N ALA A 61 -0.51 -6.30 -3.66
CA ALA A 61 0.50 -5.62 -2.85
C ALA A 61 0.00 -4.21 -2.46
N ASN A 62 -0.14 -3.95 -1.15
CA ASN A 62 -0.56 -2.66 -0.61
C ASN A 62 0.60 -1.99 0.14
N HIS A 63 1.28 -1.07 -0.55
CA HIS A 63 2.49 -0.42 -0.06
C HIS A 63 2.25 1.05 0.20
N TYR A 64 2.68 1.52 1.38
CA TYR A 64 2.71 2.93 1.72
C TYR A 64 4.13 3.47 1.51
N ARG A 65 4.32 4.33 0.52
CA ARG A 65 5.64 4.69 -0.01
C ARG A 65 6.05 6.12 0.31
N THR A 66 5.20 6.82 1.05
CA THR A 66 5.42 8.20 1.48
C THR A 66 5.79 9.07 0.28
N ASP A 67 6.77 9.96 0.42
CA ASP A 67 7.24 10.83 -0.64
C ASP A 67 8.29 10.21 -1.59
N TYR A 68 8.63 8.92 -1.44
CA TYR A 68 9.81 8.33 -2.08
C TYR A 68 9.81 8.53 -3.60
N ASP A 69 8.71 8.20 -4.28
CA ASP A 69 8.63 8.23 -5.74
C ASP A 69 8.76 9.63 -6.28
N LEU A 70 7.93 10.56 -5.78
CA LEU A 70 7.93 11.93 -6.28
C LEU A 70 9.24 12.64 -5.94
N ARG A 71 9.88 12.30 -4.83
CA ARG A 71 11.18 12.87 -4.45
C ARG A 71 12.25 12.45 -5.44
N VAL A 72 12.37 11.14 -5.70
CA VAL A 72 13.37 10.61 -6.65
C VAL A 72 13.10 11.10 -8.07
N HIS A 73 11.84 11.17 -8.50
CA HIS A 73 11.48 11.72 -9.81
C HIS A 73 11.76 13.21 -9.93
N SER A 74 11.49 14.00 -8.89
CA SER A 74 11.83 15.43 -8.84
C SER A 74 13.35 15.66 -8.92
N GLU A 75 14.13 14.88 -8.16
CA GLU A 75 15.60 14.94 -8.17
C GLU A 75 16.18 14.56 -9.53
N GLY A 76 15.66 13.51 -10.16
CA GLY A 76 16.13 13.00 -11.45
C GLY A 76 15.76 13.89 -12.64
N SER A 77 14.54 14.42 -12.65
CA SER A 77 14.02 15.25 -13.74
C SER A 77 14.35 16.73 -13.64
N LYS A 78 14.79 17.21 -12.45
CA LYS A 78 14.94 18.63 -12.12
C LYS A 78 13.65 19.45 -12.25
N THR A 79 12.50 18.78 -12.26
CA THR A 79 11.18 19.39 -12.25
C THR A 79 10.60 19.30 -10.85
N ASP A 80 10.08 20.41 -10.33
CA ASP A 80 9.42 20.45 -9.03
C ASP A 80 8.04 19.79 -9.10
N LEU A 81 7.88 18.68 -8.38
CA LEU A 81 6.65 17.87 -8.33
C LEU A 81 5.80 18.10 -7.08
N SER A 82 6.14 19.12 -6.28
CA SER A 82 5.35 19.48 -5.11
C SER A 82 4.04 20.19 -5.49
N VAL A 83 3.07 20.14 -4.59
CA VAL A 83 1.76 20.80 -4.72
C VAL A 83 1.57 21.77 -3.56
N MET A 84 0.63 22.70 -3.71
CA MET A 84 0.20 23.56 -2.60
C MET A 84 -0.92 22.86 -1.82
N ASP A 85 -0.73 22.67 -0.52
CA ASP A 85 -1.76 22.30 0.45
C ASP A 85 -2.04 23.52 1.34
N GLY A 86 -3.06 24.30 0.96
CA GLY A 86 -3.28 25.63 1.51
C GLY A 86 -2.13 26.57 1.15
N GLU A 87 -1.44 27.09 2.17
CA GLU A 87 -0.27 27.98 2.02
C GLU A 87 1.06 27.21 2.05
N GLU A 88 1.04 25.90 2.35
CA GLU A 88 2.24 25.09 2.46
C GLU A 88 2.53 24.33 1.16
N LYS A 89 3.81 24.23 0.81
CA LYS A 89 4.27 23.46 -0.34
C LYS A 89 4.69 22.07 0.12
N VAL A 90 3.96 21.06 -0.32
CA VAL A 90 4.14 19.68 0.12
C VAL A 90 4.46 18.77 -1.06
N LEU A 91 5.28 17.75 -0.83
CA LEU A 91 5.47 16.67 -1.78
C LEU A 91 4.42 15.58 -1.48
N PRO A 92 3.47 15.30 -2.39
CA PRO A 92 2.43 14.32 -2.12
C PRO A 92 3.00 12.95 -1.80
N TRP A 93 2.35 12.26 -0.87
CA TRP A 93 2.68 10.87 -0.60
C TRP A 93 1.92 9.94 -1.54
N VAL A 94 2.58 8.87 -1.96
CA VAL A 94 2.04 7.80 -2.81
C VAL A 94 2.06 6.44 -2.14
#